data_AF-D7KKR3-F1
#
_entry.id   AF-D7KKR3-F1
#
_cell.length_a   1.000
_cell.length_b   1.000
_cell.length_c   1.000
_cell.angle_alpha   90.00
_cell.angle_beta   90.00
_cell.angle_gamma   90.00
#
_symmetry.space_group_name_H-M   'P 1'
#
loop_
_entity.id
_entity.type
_entity.pdbx_description
1 polymer ?
#
loop_
_entity_poly.entity_id
_entity_poly.type
_entity_poly.pdbx_seq_one_letter_code
_entity_poly.pdbx_strand_id
1 'polypeptide(L)'
;MAKNNDINLDLSLSQYVEDDPWVLTKKLSDSDLCYRAQLYLPKQEMEQFILPEMENDLVRKLGAGVEIKLRDIDNVSDDSYTVRLKVRNGQYYLEKGWRLIKNDKCLKTGDHIGLFWDKLTGEFKFKHSESQSIVKRVLIRHRRTN
;
A
#
# COMPACT_ATOMS: atom_id res chain seq x y z
N MET A 1 29.22 26.17 -28.94
CA MET A 1 28.72 26.14 -27.55
C MET A 1 27.35 25.48 -27.56
N ALA A 2 27.27 24.19 -27.26
CA ALA A 2 26.00 23.50 -27.02
C ALA A 2 25.93 23.23 -25.51
N LYS A 3 24.97 23.86 -24.83
CA LYS A 3 24.64 23.54 -23.44
C LYS A 3 23.79 22.28 -23.48
N ASN A 4 24.31 21.19 -22.93
CA ASN A 4 23.56 19.96 -22.74
C ASN A 4 22.39 20.24 -21.78
N ASN A 5 21.18 20.03 -22.27
CA ASN A 5 19.91 20.11 -21.53
C ASN A 5 19.68 18.82 -20.73
N ASP A 6 20.65 18.40 -19.92
CA ASP A 6 20.46 17.31 -18.94
C ASP A 6 19.91 17.85 -17.62
N ILE A 7 19.22 18.98 -17.67
CA ILE A 7 18.65 19.64 -16.51
C ILE A 7 17.19 19.19 -16.41
N ASN A 8 16.87 18.52 -15.31
CA ASN A 8 15.53 18.42 -14.72
C ASN A 8 14.71 17.13 -14.96
N LEU A 9 15.34 15.97 -15.12
CA LEU A 9 14.65 14.69 -14.85
C LEU A 9 14.89 14.21 -13.41
N ASP A 10 16.13 14.41 -12.92
CA ASP A 10 16.56 14.04 -11.57
C ASP A 10 15.95 14.93 -10.48
N LEU A 11 15.70 16.22 -10.78
CA LEU A 11 15.01 17.15 -9.89
C LEU A 11 13.51 16.86 -9.75
N SER A 12 12.87 16.36 -10.82
CA SER A 12 11.48 15.90 -10.80
C SER A 12 11.32 14.67 -9.92
N LEU A 13 12.26 13.71 -10.00
CA LEU A 13 12.23 12.48 -9.20
C LEU A 13 12.62 12.73 -7.74
N SER A 14 13.60 13.60 -7.45
CA SER A 14 14.02 13.91 -6.08
C SER A 14 12.97 14.69 -5.29
N GLN A 15 12.08 15.43 -5.95
CA GLN A 15 10.93 16.07 -5.27
C GLN A 15 9.88 15.05 -4.77
N TYR A 16 9.90 13.81 -5.27
CA TYR A 16 9.10 12.69 -4.75
C TYR A 16 9.79 11.92 -3.61
N VAL A 17 11.06 12.20 -3.29
CA VAL A 17 11.86 11.41 -2.34
C VAL A 17 11.75 11.93 -0.90
N GLU A 18 11.25 13.16 -0.69
CA GLU A 18 11.21 13.77 0.66
C GLU A 18 9.95 13.39 1.48
N ASP A 19 8.84 13.00 0.85
CA ASP A 19 7.63 12.53 1.54
C ASP A 19 7.40 11.04 1.28
N ASP A 20 7.48 10.18 2.30
CA ASP A 20 7.12 8.75 2.19
C ASP A 20 5.68 8.67 1.68
N PRO A 21 5.42 8.23 0.43
CA PRO A 21 4.10 8.38 -0.20
C PRO A 21 3.04 7.51 0.48
N TRP A 22 3.45 6.61 1.36
CA TRP A 22 2.66 5.61 2.07
C TRP A 22 1.92 6.22 3.25
N VAL A 23 1.05 7.18 2.93
CA VAL A 23 0.21 7.93 3.87
C VAL A 23 -0.64 7.03 4.76
N LEU A 24 -0.91 5.79 4.35
CA LEU A 24 -1.58 4.79 5.16
C LEU A 24 -0.62 3.62 5.42
N THR A 25 -0.20 3.47 6.66
CA THR A 25 0.55 2.29 7.12
C THR A 25 -0.27 1.50 8.13
N LYS A 26 -0.16 0.17 8.06
CA LYS A 26 -0.87 -0.71 9.00
C LYS A 26 -0.06 -1.96 9.29
N LYS A 27 0.03 -2.30 10.58
CA LYS A 27 0.47 -3.61 11.04
C LYS A 27 -0.69 -4.60 10.95
N LEU A 28 -0.51 -5.70 10.23
CA LEU A 28 -1.53 -6.72 10.04
C LEU A 28 -1.77 -7.49 11.34
N SER A 29 -3.03 -7.67 11.67
CA SER A 29 -3.50 -8.49 12.79
C SER A 29 -4.13 -9.79 12.30
N ASP A 30 -4.41 -10.74 13.21
CA ASP A 30 -5.12 -11.98 12.88
C ASP A 30 -6.49 -11.71 12.23
N SER A 31 -7.16 -10.63 12.64
CA SER A 31 -8.46 -10.23 12.08
C SER A 31 -8.37 -9.86 10.59
N ASP A 32 -7.24 -9.29 10.16
CA ASP A 32 -6.98 -8.92 8.77
C ASP A 32 -6.59 -10.15 7.92
N LEU A 33 -6.23 -11.28 8.55
CA LEU A 33 -5.68 -12.45 7.87
C LEU A 33 -6.54 -13.72 7.97
N CYS A 34 -7.51 -13.79 8.88
CA CYS A 34 -8.44 -14.93 9.00
C CYS A 34 -9.19 -15.27 7.70
N TYR A 35 -9.76 -16.48 7.56
CA TYR A 35 -10.33 -16.97 6.30
C TYR A 35 -11.33 -16.00 5.61
N ARG A 36 -12.18 -15.33 6.39
CA ARG A 36 -13.17 -14.33 5.92
C ARG A 36 -12.74 -12.88 6.16
N ALA A 37 -11.44 -12.65 6.38
CA ALA A 37 -10.95 -11.34 6.76
C ALA A 37 -11.28 -10.26 5.74
N GLN A 38 -11.52 -9.08 6.29
CA GLN A 38 -11.53 -7.81 5.59
C GLN A 38 -10.33 -7.01 6.10
N LEU A 39 -9.67 -6.26 5.23
CA LEU A 39 -8.60 -5.36 5.65
C LEU A 39 -9.23 -4.05 6.10
N TYR A 40 -9.29 -3.82 7.41
CA TYR A 40 -9.78 -2.54 7.94
C TYR A 40 -8.72 -1.47 7.84
N LEU A 41 -9.04 -0.39 7.14
CA LEU A 41 -8.12 0.71 6.87
C LEU A 41 -8.17 1.76 7.99
N PRO A 42 -7.02 2.32 8.40
CA PRO A 42 -6.96 3.46 9.32
C PRO A 42 -7.86 4.61 8.84
N LYS A 43 -8.82 4.99 9.70
CA LYS A 43 -9.89 5.92 9.33
C LYS A 43 -9.36 7.33 9.04
N GLN A 44 -8.48 7.81 9.91
CA GLN A 44 -7.96 9.18 9.83
C GLN A 44 -7.21 9.39 8.52
N GLU A 45 -6.35 8.45 8.15
CA GLU A 45 -5.50 8.48 6.97
C GLU A 45 -6.34 8.38 5.70
N MET A 46 -7.40 7.55 5.72
CA MET A 46 -8.38 7.51 4.65
C MET A 46 -9.03 8.88 4.43
N GLU A 47 -9.54 9.49 5.50
CA GLU A 47 -10.28 10.76 5.41
C GLU A 47 -9.38 11.96 5.08
N GLN A 48 -8.14 11.97 5.57
CA GLN A 48 -7.21 13.10 5.40
C GLN A 48 -6.41 13.04 4.10
N PHE A 49 -5.98 11.85 3.67
CA PHE A 49 -4.99 11.72 2.59
C PHE A 49 -5.50 10.96 1.37
N ILE A 50 -6.46 10.03 1.53
CA ILE A 50 -6.92 9.18 0.42
C ILE A 50 -8.16 9.75 -0.25
N LEU A 51 -9.24 9.95 0.51
CA LEU A 51 -10.52 10.40 -0.04
C LEU A 51 -10.44 11.73 -0.81
N PRO A 52 -9.66 12.75 -0.38
CA PRO A 52 -9.53 13.99 -1.14
C PRO A 52 -8.90 13.82 -2.52
N GLU A 53 -8.09 12.79 -2.72
CA GLU A 53 -7.40 12.50 -3.99
C GLU A 53 -8.20 11.53 -4.89
N MET A 54 -9.29 10.94 -4.38
CA MET A 54 -10.19 10.09 -5.14
C MET A 54 -11.22 10.90 -5.93
N GLU A 55 -11.66 10.38 -7.07
CA GLU A 55 -12.77 10.99 -7.80
C GLU A 55 -14.06 11.01 -6.96
N ASN A 56 -14.76 12.14 -6.97
CA ASN A 56 -15.99 12.35 -6.19
C ASN A 56 -17.04 11.25 -6.40
N ASP A 57 -17.18 10.76 -7.63
CA ASP A 57 -18.14 9.70 -7.95
C ASP A 57 -17.77 8.34 -7.33
N LEU A 58 -16.48 8.03 -7.18
CA LEU A 58 -16.02 6.84 -6.48
C LEU A 58 -16.33 6.97 -4.98
N VAL A 59 -16.02 8.12 -4.39
CA VAL A 59 -16.25 8.40 -2.95
C VAL A 59 -17.73 8.24 -2.60
N ARG A 60 -18.64 8.79 -3.41
CA ARG A 60 -20.10 8.68 -3.19
C ARG A 60 -20.61 7.25 -3.27
N LYS A 61 -19.93 6.37 -4.01
CA LYS A 61 -20.32 4.96 -4.19
C LYS A 61 -19.71 4.03 -3.15
N LEU A 62 -18.81 4.50 -2.27
CA LEU A 62 -18.15 3.66 -1.27
C LEU A 62 -19.12 2.94 -0.32
N GLY A 63 -20.30 3.49 -0.04
CA GLY A 63 -21.32 2.82 0.79
C GLY A 63 -21.87 1.54 0.15
N ALA A 64 -22.05 1.54 -1.17
CA ALA A 64 -22.38 0.34 -1.95
C ALA A 64 -21.15 -0.56 -2.16
N GLY A 65 -19.95 0.02 -2.09
CA GLY A 65 -18.67 -0.63 -2.32
C GLY A 65 -18.28 -0.56 -3.80
N VAL A 66 -17.03 -0.19 -4.06
CA VAL A 66 -16.50 0.11 -5.39
C VAL A 66 -15.34 -0.84 -5.70
N GLU A 67 -15.32 -1.39 -6.91
CA GLU A 67 -14.17 -2.17 -7.39
C GLU A 67 -13.08 -1.20 -7.88
N ILE A 68 -11.88 -1.36 -7.34
CA ILE A 68 -10.71 -0.56 -7.66
C ILE A 68 -9.51 -1.48 -7.87
N LYS A 69 -8.47 -0.96 -8.50
CA LYS A 69 -7.21 -1.67 -8.65
C LYS A 69 -6.30 -1.42 -7.45
N LEU A 70 -5.55 -2.44 -7.09
CA LEU A 70 -4.47 -2.39 -6.12
C LEU A 70 -3.24 -3.01 -6.77
N ARG A 71 -2.24 -2.17 -7.03
CA ARG A 71 -0.99 -2.55 -7.65
C ARG A 71 0.07 -2.71 -6.58
N ASP A 72 0.68 -3.87 -6.58
CA ASP A 72 1.83 -4.15 -5.76
C ASP A 72 3.09 -3.62 -6.44
N ILE A 73 3.79 -2.70 -5.78
CA ILE A 73 4.95 -2.02 -6.39
C ILE A 73 6.21 -2.90 -6.38
N ASP A 74 6.23 -3.93 -5.53
CA ASP A 74 7.37 -4.83 -5.40
C ASP A 74 7.29 -5.98 -6.42
N ASN A 75 6.17 -6.12 -7.14
CA ASN A 75 6.02 -7.10 -8.20
C ASN A 75 6.49 -6.53 -9.54
N VAL A 76 7.30 -7.33 -10.24
CA VAL A 76 7.85 -7.00 -11.56
C VAL A 76 6.78 -7.09 -12.65
N SER A 77 5.70 -7.86 -12.45
CA SER A 77 4.57 -7.86 -13.38
C SER A 77 3.71 -6.61 -13.20
N ASP A 78 3.22 -6.06 -14.30
CA ASP A 78 2.35 -4.88 -14.31
C ASP A 78 0.91 -5.19 -13.83
N ASP A 79 0.68 -6.41 -13.32
CA ASP A 79 -0.65 -6.89 -13.00
C ASP A 79 -1.13 -6.31 -11.67
N SER A 80 -2.37 -5.80 -11.68
CA SER A 80 -3.03 -5.28 -10.48
C SER A 80 -4.14 -6.20 -10.00
N TYR A 81 -4.27 -6.28 -8.68
CA TYR A 81 -5.38 -6.94 -8.02
C TYR A 81 -6.64 -6.09 -8.14
N THR A 82 -7.79 -6.72 -8.37
CA THR A 82 -9.08 -6.03 -8.25
C THR A 82 -9.63 -6.27 -6.86
N VAL A 83 -9.81 -5.18 -6.11
CA VAL A 83 -10.34 -5.22 -4.74
C VAL A 83 -11.62 -4.41 -4.63
N ARG A 84 -12.49 -4.77 -3.69
CA ARG A 84 -13.66 -3.95 -3.37
C ARG A 84 -13.40 -3.12 -2.11
N LEU A 85 -13.33 -1.80 -2.27
CA LEU A 85 -13.27 -0.83 -1.19
C LEU A 85 -14.68 -0.44 -0.78
N LYS A 86 -14.95 -0.45 0.52
CA LYS A 86 -16.28 -0.12 1.07
C LYS A 86 -16.16 0.69 2.35
N VAL A 87 -17.14 1.55 2.60
CA VAL A 87 -17.35 2.22 3.90
C VAL A 87 -18.64 1.74 4.55
N ARG A 88 -18.59 1.42 5.83
CA ARG A 88 -19.78 1.12 6.65
C ARG A 88 -19.56 1.63 8.06
N ASN A 89 -20.53 2.37 8.61
CA ASN A 89 -20.45 2.95 9.95
C ASN A 89 -19.17 3.78 10.18
N GLY A 90 -18.73 4.54 9.16
CA GLY A 90 -17.51 5.36 9.22
C GLY A 90 -16.20 4.57 9.19
N GLN A 91 -16.25 3.26 8.96
CA GLN A 91 -15.07 2.41 8.85
C GLN A 91 -14.87 1.96 7.40
N TYR A 92 -13.66 2.17 6.89
CA TYR A 92 -13.23 1.78 5.54
C TYR A 92 -12.56 0.41 5.59
N TYR A 93 -12.83 -0.43 4.58
CA TYR A 93 -12.21 -1.74 4.47
C TYR A 93 -12.15 -2.27 3.04
N LEU A 94 -11.16 -3.13 2.77
CA LEU A 94 -11.08 -3.96 1.57
C LEU A 94 -11.66 -5.34 1.88
N GLU A 95 -12.58 -5.83 1.05
CA GLU A 95 -13.17 -7.17 1.20
C GLU A 95 -12.80 -8.10 0.04
N LYS A 96 -13.62 -8.14 -1.03
CA LYS A 96 -13.38 -8.93 -2.23
C LYS A 96 -12.00 -8.59 -2.79
N GLY A 97 -11.24 -9.61 -3.19
CA GLY A 97 -9.86 -9.46 -3.67
C GLY A 97 -8.77 -9.50 -2.58
N TRP A 98 -9.06 -9.03 -1.36
CA TRP A 98 -8.07 -9.03 -0.26
C TRP A 98 -7.54 -10.42 0.06
N ARG A 99 -8.42 -11.43 -0.01
CA ARG A 99 -8.03 -12.83 0.20
C ARG A 99 -7.00 -13.33 -0.82
N LEU A 100 -7.08 -12.88 -2.08
CA LEU A 100 -6.12 -13.25 -3.11
C LEU A 100 -4.77 -12.62 -2.77
N ILE A 101 -4.75 -11.32 -2.50
CA ILE A 101 -3.53 -10.57 -2.15
C ILE A 101 -2.81 -11.22 -0.98
N LYS A 102 -3.49 -11.46 0.15
CA LYS A 102 -2.82 -12.00 1.34
C LYS A 102 -2.28 -13.41 1.14
N ASN A 103 -2.91 -14.21 0.28
CA ASN A 103 -2.48 -15.57 -0.02
C ASN A 103 -1.29 -15.56 -0.98
N ASP A 104 -1.38 -14.81 -2.08
CA ASP A 104 -0.33 -14.69 -3.09
C ASP A 104 0.95 -14.11 -2.49
N LYS A 105 0.80 -13.13 -1.58
CA LYS A 105 1.90 -12.51 -0.85
C LYS A 105 2.35 -13.25 0.40
N CYS A 106 1.66 -14.33 0.77
CA CYS A 106 1.94 -15.09 1.99
C CYS A 106 2.04 -14.21 3.26
N LEU A 107 1.15 -13.22 3.38
CA LEU A 107 1.16 -12.23 4.47
C LEU A 107 0.89 -12.89 5.82
N LYS A 108 1.56 -12.39 6.86
CA LYS A 108 1.56 -12.93 8.22
C LYS A 108 1.20 -11.86 9.24
N THR A 109 0.71 -12.31 10.38
CA THR A 109 0.41 -11.44 11.51
C THR A 109 1.69 -10.72 11.95
N GLY A 110 1.60 -9.40 12.05
CA GLY A 110 2.72 -8.53 12.39
C GLY A 110 3.51 -7.99 11.20
N ASP A 111 3.23 -8.41 9.97
CA ASP A 111 3.74 -7.75 8.77
C ASP A 111 3.18 -6.33 8.67
N HIS A 112 3.91 -5.45 8.00
CA HIS A 112 3.48 -4.09 7.76
C HIS A 112 3.14 -3.92 6.29
N ILE A 113 2.04 -3.21 6.04
CA ILE A 113 1.66 -2.79 4.69
C ILE A 113 1.66 -1.26 4.63
N GLY A 114 2.03 -0.75 3.46
CA GLY A 114 1.83 0.64 3.10
C GLY A 114 0.86 0.72 1.93
N LEU A 115 -0.04 1.70 1.98
CA LEU A 115 -0.96 2.03 0.91
C LEU A 115 -0.91 3.53 0.61
N PHE A 116 -1.06 3.87 -0.67
CA PHE A 116 -1.38 5.22 -1.09
C PHE A 116 -2.22 5.20 -2.36
N TRP A 117 -2.98 6.26 -2.57
CA TRP A 117 -3.81 6.41 -3.76
C TRP A 117 -3.03 7.17 -4.84
N ASP A 118 -2.83 6.55 -5.99
CA ASP A 118 -2.24 7.20 -7.15
C ASP A 118 -3.35 7.82 -8.00
N LYS A 119 -3.51 9.15 -7.90
CA LYS A 119 -4.52 9.89 -8.64
C LYS A 119 -4.34 9.87 -10.16
N LEU A 120 -3.13 9.61 -10.66
CA LEU A 120 -2.87 9.58 -12.10
C LEU A 120 -3.39 8.29 -12.71
N THR A 121 -3.29 7.19 -11.97
CA THR A 121 -3.71 5.86 -12.42
C THR A 121 -5.06 5.43 -11.86
N GLY A 122 -5.58 6.10 -10.84
CA GLY A 122 -6.87 5.79 -10.22
C GLY A 122 -6.85 4.46 -9.46
N GLU A 123 -5.71 4.12 -8.86
CA GLU A 123 -5.52 2.85 -8.15
C GLU A 123 -4.71 3.01 -6.86
N PHE A 124 -4.88 2.05 -5.94
CA PHE A 124 -3.97 1.96 -4.81
C PHE A 124 -2.63 1.39 -5.26
N LYS A 125 -1.55 1.98 -4.76
CA LYS A 125 -0.26 1.32 -4.70
C LYS A 125 -0.10 0.65 -3.34
N PHE A 126 0.57 -0.48 -3.33
CA PHE A 126 0.77 -1.34 -2.18
C PHE A 126 2.24 -1.72 -2.04
N LYS A 127 2.80 -1.52 -0.84
CA LYS A 127 4.09 -2.11 -0.43
C LYS A 127 3.87 -3.07 0.72
N HIS A 128 4.70 -4.10 0.77
CA HIS A 128 4.74 -5.05 1.88
C HIS A 128 6.12 -5.03 2.54
N SER A 129 6.16 -5.00 3.87
CA SER A 129 7.37 -5.18 4.65
C SER A 129 7.19 -6.31 5.66
N GLU A 130 8.01 -7.35 5.53
CA GLU A 130 7.98 -8.50 6.44
C GLU A 130 8.19 -8.06 7.89
N SER A 131 7.41 -8.66 8.79
CA SER A 131 7.72 -8.59 10.21
C SER A 131 9.10 -9.21 10.44
N GLN A 132 9.97 -8.47 11.13
CA GLN A 132 11.27 -8.99 11.54
C GLN A 132 11.05 -10.17 12.48
N SER A 133 11.10 -11.38 11.92
CA SER A 133 11.12 -12.60 12.72
C SER A 133 12.39 -12.56 13.57
N ILE A 134 12.25 -12.75 14.89
CA ILE A 134 13.34 -12.68 15.89
C ILE A 134 14.53 -13.59 15.49
N VAL A 135 14.27 -14.61 14.66
CA VAL A 135 15.27 -15.55 14.12
C VAL A 135 16.32 -14.92 13.18
N LYS A 136 16.04 -13.78 12.51
CA LYS A 136 17.01 -13.14 11.59
C LYS A 136 18.05 -12.25 12.31
N ARG A 137 17.91 -11.98 13.62
CA ARG A 137 18.85 -11.11 14.38
C ARG A 137 20.18 -11.77 14.77
N VAL A 138 20.40 -13.07 14.50
CA VAL A 138 21.63 -13.77 14.91
C VAL A 138 22.72 -13.78 13.82
N LEU A 139 22.42 -13.47 12.55
CA LEU A 139 23.41 -13.59 11.47
C LEU A 139 24.22 -12.33 11.11
N ILE A 140 24.04 -11.21 11.83
CA ILE A 140 24.89 -10.00 11.63
C ILE A 140 25.68 -9.70 12.92
N ARG A 141 26.38 -10.68 13.48
CA ARG A 141 27.43 -10.43 14.48
C ARG A 141 28.60 -11.42 14.39
N HIS A 142 29.07 -11.79 13.21
CA HIS A 142 30.36 -12.50 13.09
C HIS A 142 31.04 -12.25 11.74
N ARG A 143 31.44 -10.99 11.46
CA ARG A 143 32.57 -10.68 10.55
C ARG A 143 33.22 -9.34 10.91
N ARG A 144 33.93 -9.32 12.04
CA ARG A 144 35.10 -8.46 12.27
C ARG A 144 36.01 -9.16 13.27
N THR A 145 36.85 -10.06 12.77
CA THR A 145 38.16 -10.42 13.32
C THR A 145 38.90 -11.20 12.24
N ASN A 146 39.70 -10.49 11.45
CA ASN A 146 41.12 -10.74 11.18
C ASN A 146 41.61 -9.72 10.16
#